data_AF-A0A843AWB4-F1
#
_entry.id   AF-A0A843AWB4-F1
#
_cell.length_a   1.000
_cell.length_b   1.000
_cell.length_c   1.000
_cell.angle_alpha   90.00
_cell.angle_beta   90.00
_cell.angle_gamma   90.00
#
_symmetry.space_group_name_H-M   'P 1'
#
loop_
_entity.id
_entity.type
_entity.pdbx_description
1 polymer ?
#
loop_
_entity_poly.entity_id
_entity_poly.type
_entity_poly.pdbx_seq_one_letter_code
_entity_poly.pdbx_strand_id
1 'polypeptide(L)'
;MKGWDRRALEGLPLRLLIMALLVSLTLPVVLGSMESYERTTARTRLAAEAERVGGVIEEVMSAGEGNRRIVTVELPESLAKFSMRLEVGGAIGSAESLTVRCLEGGAVFRNIVLEDPPARTTTADGRGMVLEAGMYRLAVECVRADDRAFVLVSVSL
;
A
#
# COMPACT_ATOMS: atom_id res chain seq x y z
N MET A 1 67.82 10.23 20.74
CA MET A 1 66.74 9.52 20.01
C MET A 1 65.58 9.33 20.97
N LYS A 2 64.31 9.62 20.71
CA LYS A 2 63.59 10.27 19.61
C LYS A 2 62.19 10.52 20.21
N GLY A 3 61.84 11.77 20.54
CA GLY A 3 60.58 12.16 21.21
C GLY A 3 59.35 12.13 20.29
N TRP A 4 59.21 11.05 19.50
CA TRP A 4 58.19 10.93 18.45
C TRP A 4 56.93 10.17 18.91
N ASP A 5 56.98 9.40 20.00
CA ASP A 5 55.83 8.59 20.46
C ASP A 5 54.74 9.35 21.20
N ARG A 6 55.03 10.50 21.82
CA ARG A 6 54.04 11.21 22.65
C ARG A 6 53.00 12.01 21.85
N ARG A 7 53.30 12.37 20.59
CA ARG A 7 52.38 13.13 19.72
C ARG A 7 51.47 12.25 18.86
N ALA A 8 51.72 10.95 18.79
CA ALA A 8 50.86 10.00 18.07
C ALA A 8 49.59 9.64 18.88
N LEU A 9 49.66 9.68 20.21
CA LEU A 9 48.57 9.30 21.12
C LEU A 9 47.57 10.43 21.41
N GLU A 10 47.94 11.71 21.26
CA GLU A 10 47.02 12.84 21.54
C GLU A 10 46.09 13.17 20.36
N GLY A 11 46.51 12.87 19.12
CA GLY A 11 45.69 13.13 17.93
C GLY A 11 44.60 12.09 17.66
N LEU A 12 44.76 10.86 18.17
CA LEU A 12 43.83 9.75 17.97
C LEU A 12 42.49 9.93 18.71
N PRO A 13 42.47 10.27 20.02
CA PRO A 13 41.24 10.47 20.77
C PRO A 13 40.39 11.63 20.23
N LEU A 14 41.02 12.75 19.84
CA LEU A 14 40.32 13.91 19.30
C LEU A 14 39.70 13.63 17.93
N ARG A 15 40.44 12.94 17.05
CA ARG A 15 39.93 12.55 15.72
C ARG A 15 38.77 11.56 15.83
N LEU A 16 38.85 10.61 16.76
CA LEU A 16 37.77 9.67 17.03
C LEU A 16 36.54 10.38 17.60
N LEU A 17 36.72 11.36 18.49
CA LEU A 17 35.62 12.15 19.05
C LEU A 17 34.93 13.00 17.98
N ILE A 18 35.69 13.65 17.10
CA ILE A 18 35.15 14.40 15.97
C ILE A 18 34.41 13.47 15.00
N MET A 19 34.97 12.30 14.67
CA MET A 19 34.31 11.32 13.80
C MET A 19 33.02 10.78 14.44
N ALA A 20 33.04 10.47 15.74
CA ALA A 20 31.85 10.04 16.46
C ALA A 20 30.76 11.12 16.46
N LEU A 21 31.14 12.39 16.64
CA LEU A 21 30.21 13.52 16.55
C LEU A 21 29.62 13.67 15.15
N LEU A 22 30.45 13.58 14.09
CA LEU A 22 30.01 13.64 12.70
C LEU A 22 29.06 12.47 12.35
N VAL A 23 29.36 11.27 12.82
CA VAL A 23 28.47 10.11 12.66
C VAL A 23 27.16 10.34 13.41
N SER A 24 27.20 10.85 14.64
CA SER A 24 25.99 11.16 15.41
C SER A 24 25.09 12.20 14.75
N LEU A 25 25.66 13.14 13.99
CA LEU A 25 24.90 14.16 13.26
C LEU A 25 24.36 13.65 11.91
N THR A 26 25.09 12.75 11.25
CA THR A 26 24.68 12.21 9.94
C THR A 26 23.71 11.04 10.05
N LEU A 27 23.77 10.26 11.14
CA LEU A 27 22.94 9.08 11.33
C LEU A 27 21.41 9.37 11.25
N PRO A 28 20.86 10.40 11.91
CA PRO A 28 19.42 10.70 11.81
C PRO A 28 18.98 11.06 10.39
N VAL A 29 19.84 11.74 9.62
CA VAL A 29 19.56 12.14 8.23
C VAL A 29 19.47 10.92 7.33
N VAL A 30 20.41 9.97 7.50
CA VAL A 30 20.40 8.71 6.75
C VAL A 30 19.18 7.87 7.11
N LEU A 31 18.86 7.75 8.41
CA LEU A 31 17.69 6.99 8.86
C LEU A 31 16.38 7.57 8.32
N GLY A 32 16.21 8.90 8.37
CA GLY A 32 15.03 9.55 7.80
C GLY A 32 14.92 9.35 6.29
N SER A 33 16.03 9.34 5.57
CA SER A 33 16.06 9.07 4.13
C SER A 33 15.64 7.63 3.81
N MET A 34 16.12 6.67 4.60
CA MET A 34 15.74 5.25 4.45
C MET A 34 14.25 5.05 4.74
N GLU A 35 13.72 5.66 5.81
CA GLU A 35 12.28 5.56 6.14
C GLU A 35 11.41 6.18 5.05
N SER A 36 11.79 7.34 4.51
CA SER A 36 11.09 7.97 3.40
C SER A 36 11.12 7.10 2.14
N TYR A 37 12.24 6.43 1.87
CA TYR A 37 12.39 5.50 0.76
C TYR A 37 11.48 4.27 0.92
N GLU A 38 11.47 3.66 2.11
CA GLU A 38 10.59 2.53 2.44
C GLU A 38 9.11 2.92 2.28
N ARG A 39 8.72 4.07 2.84
CA ARG A 39 7.36 4.61 2.75
C ARG A 39 6.92 4.83 1.31
N THR A 40 7.79 5.44 0.49
CA THR A 40 7.51 5.68 -0.93
C THR A 40 7.37 4.37 -1.70
N THR A 41 8.27 3.42 -1.44
CA THR A 41 8.21 2.09 -2.07
C THR A 41 6.92 1.35 -1.68
N ALA A 42 6.51 1.43 -0.41
CA ALA A 42 5.28 0.84 0.08
C ALA A 42 4.04 1.47 -0.60
N ARG A 43 3.98 2.81 -0.71
CA ARG A 43 2.91 3.51 -1.45
C ARG A 43 2.82 3.07 -2.89
N THR A 44 3.95 3.00 -3.59
CA THR A 44 3.99 2.61 -5.01
C THR A 44 3.51 1.17 -5.20
N ARG A 45 3.93 0.23 -4.33
CA ARG A 45 3.46 -1.17 -4.39
C ARG A 45 1.96 -1.27 -4.13
N LEU A 46 1.46 -0.57 -3.12
CA LEU A 46 0.03 -0.54 -2.81
C LEU A 46 -0.79 0.07 -3.95
N ALA A 47 -0.30 1.13 -4.58
CA ALA A 47 -0.95 1.74 -5.74
C ALA A 47 -0.98 0.81 -6.96
N ALA A 48 0.13 0.14 -7.27
CA ALA A 48 0.18 -0.84 -8.35
C ALA A 48 -0.79 -2.01 -8.10
N GLU A 49 -0.90 -2.45 -6.86
CA GLU A 49 -1.83 -3.51 -6.49
C GLU A 49 -3.29 -3.07 -6.58
N ALA A 50 -3.58 -1.83 -6.18
CA ALA A 50 -4.89 -1.22 -6.36
C ALA A 50 -5.28 -1.10 -7.84
N GLU A 51 -4.36 -0.73 -8.71
CA GLU A 51 -4.58 -0.67 -10.18
C GLU A 51 -4.86 -2.06 -10.75
N ARG A 52 -4.10 -3.06 -10.32
CA ARG A 52 -4.33 -4.45 -10.73
C ARG A 52 -5.69 -4.97 -10.29
N VAL A 53 -6.09 -4.70 -9.04
CA VAL A 53 -7.42 -5.07 -8.53
C VAL A 53 -8.52 -4.34 -9.29
N GLY A 54 -8.35 -3.04 -9.55
CA GLY A 54 -9.27 -2.24 -10.36
C GLY A 54 -9.46 -2.80 -11.77
N GLY A 55 -8.37 -3.12 -12.46
CA GLY A 55 -8.44 -3.73 -13.79
C GLY A 55 -9.15 -5.10 -13.79
N VAL A 56 -8.92 -5.94 -12.77
CA VAL A 56 -9.66 -7.21 -12.64
C VAL A 56 -11.16 -6.98 -12.45
N ILE A 57 -11.54 -5.96 -11.68
CA ILE A 57 -12.95 -5.60 -11.47
C ILE A 57 -13.60 -5.14 -12.78
N GLU A 58 -12.95 -4.26 -13.53
CA GLU A 58 -13.44 -3.77 -14.83
C GLU A 58 -13.52 -4.90 -15.87
N GLU A 59 -12.53 -5.80 -15.90
CA GLU A 59 -12.57 -6.99 -16.75
C GLU A 59 -13.72 -7.94 -16.36
N VAL A 60 -13.95 -8.13 -15.06
CA VAL A 60 -15.06 -8.96 -14.57
C VAL A 60 -16.40 -8.35 -14.93
N MET A 61 -16.53 -7.03 -14.79
CA MET A 61 -17.72 -6.29 -15.21
C MET A 61 -17.95 -6.39 -16.73
N SER A 62 -16.89 -6.21 -17.52
CA SER A 62 -16.94 -6.28 -18.99
C SER A 62 -17.38 -7.65 -19.51
N ALA A 63 -16.97 -8.73 -18.83
CA ALA A 63 -17.38 -10.09 -19.19
C ALA A 63 -18.87 -10.37 -18.90
N GLY A 64 -19.52 -9.56 -18.07
CA GLY A 64 -20.94 -9.67 -17.76
C GLY A 64 -21.28 -10.61 -16.61
N GLU A 65 -22.58 -10.77 -16.40
CA GLU A 65 -23.19 -11.47 -15.27
C GLU A 65 -22.74 -12.94 -15.16
N GLY A 66 -22.50 -13.40 -13.93
CA GLY A 66 -22.06 -14.76 -13.63
C GLY A 66 -20.57 -15.00 -13.84
N ASN A 67 -19.84 -14.02 -14.38
CA ASN A 67 -18.39 -14.10 -14.47
C ASN A 67 -17.76 -13.91 -13.09
N ARG A 68 -16.91 -14.86 -12.70
CA ARG A 68 -16.19 -14.86 -11.44
C ARG A 68 -14.71 -15.11 -11.67
N ARG A 69 -13.87 -14.32 -11.01
CA ARG A 69 -12.42 -14.50 -11.00
C ARG A 69 -11.88 -14.55 -9.58
N ILE A 70 -10.82 -15.32 -9.39
CA ILE A 70 -10.07 -15.36 -8.14
C ILE A 70 -8.74 -14.67 -8.39
N VAL A 71 -8.45 -13.63 -7.61
CA VAL A 71 -7.22 -12.87 -7.68
C VAL A 71 -6.50 -12.93 -6.34
N THR A 72 -5.23 -13.33 -6.35
CA THR A 72 -4.39 -13.24 -5.16
C THR A 72 -3.87 -11.82 -5.04
N VAL A 73 -4.08 -11.19 -3.89
CA VAL A 73 -3.61 -9.86 -3.54
C VAL A 73 -2.53 -9.96 -2.48
N GLU A 74 -1.37 -9.38 -2.75
CA GLU A 74 -0.19 -9.44 -1.89
C GLU A 74 0.17 -8.04 -1.37
N LEU A 75 -0.12 -7.81 -0.09
CA LEU A 75 0.11 -6.54 0.58
C LEU A 75 1.31 -6.70 1.53
N PRO A 76 2.46 -6.04 1.26
CA PRO A 76 3.66 -6.26 2.03
C PRO A 76 3.51 -5.80 3.48
N GLU A 77 4.20 -6.48 4.41
CA GLU A 77 4.19 -6.15 5.85
C GLU A 77 4.65 -4.72 6.16
N SER A 78 5.45 -4.11 5.27
CA SER A 78 5.86 -2.71 5.39
C SER A 78 4.68 -1.72 5.39
N LEU A 79 3.51 -2.12 4.90
CA LEU A 79 2.29 -1.30 4.96
C LEU A 79 1.81 -1.11 6.41
N ALA A 80 1.94 -2.13 7.26
CA ALA A 80 1.55 -2.06 8.67
C ALA A 80 2.35 -1.00 9.42
N LYS A 81 3.66 -0.89 9.13
CA LYS A 81 4.56 0.12 9.70
C LYS A 81 4.07 1.55 9.48
N PHE A 82 3.43 1.82 8.35
CA PHE A 82 2.95 3.14 7.97
C PHE A 82 1.42 3.28 8.05
N SER A 83 0.73 2.31 8.66
CA SER A 83 -0.74 2.29 8.74
C SER A 83 -1.41 2.47 7.37
N MET A 84 -0.86 1.79 6.36
CA MET A 84 -1.38 1.80 5.00
C MET A 84 -2.35 0.64 4.78
N ARG A 85 -3.41 0.89 4.01
CA ARG A 85 -4.46 -0.10 3.70
C ARG A 85 -5.07 0.13 2.34
N LEU A 86 -5.59 -0.95 1.74
CA LEU A 86 -6.35 -0.94 0.50
C LEU A 86 -7.84 -0.98 0.83
N GLU A 87 -8.63 -0.09 0.25
CA GLU A 87 -10.08 -0.13 0.35
C GLU A 87 -10.67 -0.37 -1.05
N VAL A 88 -11.52 -1.39 -1.17
CA VAL A 88 -12.19 -1.76 -2.42
C VAL A 88 -13.68 -1.55 -2.25
N GLY A 89 -14.24 -0.65 -3.07
CA GLY A 89 -15.67 -0.36 -3.07
C GLY A 89 -16.15 0.39 -1.84
N GLY A 90 -17.46 0.30 -1.62
CA GLY A 90 -18.14 1.06 -0.60
C GLY A 90 -19.60 0.68 -0.49
N ALA A 91 -20.36 1.47 0.26
CA ALA A 91 -21.79 1.23 0.41
C ALA A 91 -22.50 1.29 -0.95
N ILE A 92 -23.50 0.44 -1.17
CA ILE A 92 -24.28 0.46 -2.41
C ILE A 92 -24.91 1.85 -2.61
N GLY A 93 -24.71 2.42 -3.80
CA GLY A 93 -25.19 3.76 -4.16
C GLY A 93 -24.28 4.92 -3.74
N SER A 94 -23.21 4.65 -2.99
CA SER A 94 -22.18 5.66 -2.67
C SER A 94 -21.23 5.89 -3.83
N ALA A 95 -20.51 7.01 -3.81
CA ALA A 95 -19.39 7.24 -4.72
C ALA A 95 -18.22 6.28 -4.44
N GLU A 96 -18.02 5.86 -3.18
CA GLU A 96 -16.96 4.91 -2.81
C GLU A 96 -17.12 3.56 -3.52
N SER A 97 -18.37 3.15 -3.83
CA SER A 97 -18.63 1.91 -4.59
C SER A 97 -17.93 1.87 -5.95
N LEU A 98 -17.59 3.01 -6.54
CA LEU A 98 -16.91 3.09 -7.84
C LEU A 98 -15.39 3.23 -7.70
N THR A 99 -14.83 2.99 -6.50
CA THR A 99 -13.43 3.31 -6.24
C THR A 99 -12.64 2.17 -5.62
N VAL A 100 -11.35 2.14 -5.95
CA VAL A 100 -10.31 1.44 -5.20
C VAL A 100 -9.36 2.50 -4.62
N ARG A 101 -9.25 2.54 -3.29
CA ARG A 101 -8.55 3.61 -2.58
C ARG A 101 -7.37 3.06 -1.81
N CYS A 102 -6.26 3.77 -1.85
CA CYS A 102 -5.12 3.52 -0.99
C CYS A 102 -5.08 4.59 0.10
N LEU A 103 -5.08 4.15 1.34
CA LEU A 103 -5.08 5.03 2.50
C LEU A 103 -3.79 4.89 3.28
N GLU A 104 -3.44 5.96 3.97
CA GLU A 104 -2.33 6.02 4.90
C GLU A 104 -2.73 6.87 6.09
N GLY A 105 -2.72 6.28 7.30
CA GLY A 105 -3.17 6.99 8.51
C GLY A 105 -4.61 7.52 8.40
N GLY A 106 -5.45 6.86 7.59
CA GLY A 106 -6.83 7.27 7.30
C GLY A 106 -6.99 8.32 6.19
N ALA A 107 -5.91 8.89 5.64
CA ALA A 107 -5.98 9.81 4.51
C ALA A 107 -5.82 9.05 3.18
N VAL A 108 -6.67 9.37 2.20
CA VAL A 108 -6.56 8.81 0.84
C VAL A 108 -5.37 9.47 0.14
N PHE A 109 -4.36 8.68 -0.26
CA PHE A 109 -3.23 9.18 -1.05
C PHE A 109 -3.31 8.77 -2.54
N ARG A 110 -4.12 7.74 -2.84
CA ARG A 110 -4.42 7.30 -4.21
C ARG A 110 -5.88 6.88 -4.28
N ASN A 111 -6.57 7.32 -5.32
CA ASN A 111 -7.96 6.98 -5.60
C ASN A 111 -8.07 6.57 -7.06
N ILE A 112 -8.52 5.34 -7.32
CA ILE A 112 -8.72 4.79 -8.66
C ILE A 112 -10.22 4.71 -8.85
N VAL A 113 -10.74 5.39 -9.87
CA VAL A 113 -12.16 5.35 -10.21
C VAL A 113 -12.35 4.31 -11.30
N LEU A 114 -13.35 3.44 -11.12
CA LEU A 114 -13.70 2.35 -12.01
C LEU A 114 -14.73 2.85 -13.01
N GLU A 115 -14.28 3.32 -14.17
CA GLU A 115 -15.11 4.06 -15.13
C GLU A 115 -15.29 3.37 -16.49
N ASP A 116 -14.48 2.36 -16.82
CA ASP A 116 -14.53 1.72 -18.14
C ASP A 116 -14.49 0.18 -18.09
N PRO A 117 -15.66 -0.49 -18.06
CA PRO A 117 -17.00 0.07 -17.84
C PRO A 117 -17.20 0.46 -16.37
N PRO A 118 -18.16 1.36 -16.05
CA PRO A 118 -18.42 1.76 -14.68
C PRO A 118 -18.76 0.55 -13.78
N ALA A 119 -17.88 0.23 -12.84
CA ALA A 119 -17.99 -0.98 -12.02
C ALA A 119 -18.24 -0.62 -10.56
N ARG A 120 -19.51 -0.75 -10.13
CA ARG A 120 -19.86 -0.62 -8.70
C ARG A 120 -19.42 -1.87 -7.97
N THR A 121 -18.69 -1.70 -6.88
CA THR A 121 -18.13 -2.76 -6.07
C THR A 121 -18.64 -2.69 -4.65
N THR A 122 -18.98 -3.85 -4.11
CA THR A 122 -19.44 -4.04 -2.73
C THR A 122 -19.06 -5.43 -2.24
N THR A 123 -19.04 -5.61 -0.93
CA THR A 123 -19.01 -6.91 -0.27
C THR A 123 -20.43 -7.44 -0.04
N ALA A 124 -20.55 -8.69 0.43
CA ALA A 124 -21.83 -9.35 0.70
C ALA A 124 -22.67 -8.66 1.79
N ASP A 125 -22.02 -7.95 2.72
CA ASP A 125 -22.66 -7.12 3.75
C ASP A 125 -23.03 -5.70 3.25
N GLY A 126 -22.86 -5.43 1.95
CA GLY A 126 -23.25 -4.15 1.35
C GLY A 126 -22.30 -3.00 1.67
N ARG A 127 -21.05 -3.31 2.06
CA ARG A 127 -20.02 -2.34 2.45
C ARG A 127 -18.81 -2.42 1.51
N GLY A 128 -17.83 -1.56 1.75
CA GLY A 128 -16.51 -1.70 1.14
C GLY A 128 -15.67 -2.75 1.87
N MET A 129 -14.70 -3.31 1.16
CA MET A 129 -13.68 -4.18 1.74
C MET A 129 -12.47 -3.35 2.15
N VAL A 130 -11.89 -3.65 3.31
CA VAL A 130 -10.62 -3.07 3.76
C VAL A 130 -9.60 -4.19 3.92
N LEU A 131 -8.45 -4.05 3.28
CA LEU A 131 -7.34 -5.00 3.34
C LEU A 131 -6.11 -4.32 3.93
N GLU A 132 -5.54 -4.95 4.94
CA GLU A 132 -4.29 -4.53 5.59
C GLU A 132 -3.11 -5.33 5.02
N ALA A 133 -1.94 -5.27 5.66
CA ALA A 133 -0.83 -6.12 5.24
C ALA A 133 -1.21 -7.62 5.35
N GLY A 134 -0.85 -8.39 4.32
CA GLY A 134 -1.18 -9.81 4.24
C GLY A 134 -1.34 -10.31 2.82
N MET A 135 -1.60 -11.61 2.71
CA MET A 135 -1.93 -12.27 1.45
C MET A 135 -3.40 -12.67 1.47
N TYR A 136 -4.16 -12.21 0.48
CA TYR A 136 -5.60 -12.44 0.37
C TYR A 136 -5.93 -13.06 -0.96
N ARG A 137 -6.85 -14.02 -0.99
CA ARG A 137 -7.46 -14.48 -2.25
C ARG A 137 -8.81 -13.83 -2.35
N LEU A 138 -9.00 -12.93 -3.31
CA LEU A 138 -10.27 -12.25 -3.52
C LEU A 138 -11.05 -12.97 -4.61
N ALA A 139 -12.30 -13.32 -4.33
CA ALA A 139 -13.28 -13.67 -5.33
C ALA A 139 -13.99 -12.39 -5.78
N VAL A 140 -13.88 -12.10 -7.07
CA VAL A 140 -14.46 -10.95 -7.75
C VAL A 140 -15.51 -11.48 -8.72
N GLU A 141 -16.77 -11.15 -8.50
CA GLU A 141 -17.90 -11.74 -9.23
C GLU A 141 -18.85 -10.66 -9.73
N CYS A 142 -19.21 -10.70 -11.02
CA CYS A 142 -20.24 -9.83 -11.57
C CYS A 142 -21.62 -10.46 -11.32
N VAL A 143 -22.44 -9.75 -10.54
CA VAL A 143 -23.80 -10.14 -10.22
C VAL A 143 -24.78 -9.07 -10.70
N ARG A 144 -26.02 -9.47 -10.95
CA ARG A 144 -27.11 -8.56 -11.28
C ARG A 144 -28.14 -8.57 -10.16
N ALA A 145 -28.53 -7.39 -9.69
CA ALA A 145 -29.72 -7.20 -8.86
C ALA A 145 -30.46 -5.94 -9.31
N ASP A 146 -31.78 -6.00 -9.28
CA ASP A 146 -32.66 -4.89 -9.67
C ASP A 146 -32.29 -4.28 -11.03
N ASP A 147 -31.99 -5.16 -12.00
CA ASP A 147 -31.59 -4.83 -13.37
C ASP A 147 -30.26 -4.05 -13.53
N ARG A 148 -29.46 -3.96 -12.44
CA ARG A 148 -28.14 -3.33 -12.44
C ARG A 148 -27.05 -4.36 -12.16
N ALA A 149 -25.98 -4.31 -12.96
CA ALA A 149 -24.78 -5.09 -12.70
C ALA A 149 -23.91 -4.40 -11.65
N PHE A 150 -23.37 -5.19 -10.72
CA PHE A 150 -22.36 -4.78 -9.75
C PHE A 150 -21.39 -5.93 -9.51
N VAL A 151 -20.22 -5.60 -9.03
CA VAL A 151 -19.14 -6.53 -8.73
C VAL A 151 -19.12 -6.80 -7.23
N LEU A 152 -19.39 -8.04 -6.86
CA LEU A 152 -19.22 -8.56 -5.52
C LEU A 152 -17.76 -8.93 -5.30
N VAL A 153 -17.16 -8.38 -4.25
CA VAL A 153 -15.79 -8.70 -3.83
C VAL A 153 -15.85 -9.39 -2.48
N SER A 154 -15.25 -10.57 -2.35
CA SER A 154 -15.21 -11.34 -1.11
C SER A 154 -13.86 -12.02 -0.91
N VAL A 155 -13.47 -12.28 0.34
CA VAL A 155 -12.27 -13.08 0.63
C VAL A 155 -12.63 -14.55 0.46
N SER A 156 -11.93 -15.23 -0.45
CA SER A 156 -11.96 -16.68 -0.61
C SER A 156 -10.94 -17.31 0.33
N LEU A 157 -11.38 -18.32 1.07
CA LEU A 157 -10.48 -19.27 1.74
C LEU A 157 -9.79 -20.16 0.69
#